data_AF-A0AAU7U9J0-F1
#
_entry.id   AF-A0AAU7U9J0-F1
#
_cell.length_a   1.000
_cell.length_b   1.000
_cell.length_c   1.000
_cell.angle_alpha   90.00
_cell.angle_beta   90.00
_cell.angle_gamma   90.00
#
_symmetry.space_group_name_H-M   'P 1'
#
loop_
_entity.id
_entity.type
_entity.pdbx_description
1 polymer ?
#
loop_
_entity_poly.entity_id
_entity_poly.type
_entity_poly.pdbx_seq_one_letter_code
_entity_poly.pdbx_strand_id
1 'polypeptide(L)'
;MTRTQTAIQFASPTIVPYQGGCVTEPAFFALDYLVNWRADVTVAGVLHPDAPVLPLLKAVLADPQQYRVTPEQAEAARAQFLEQAGQALEQQGGQRAWLEREF
;
A
#
# COMPACT_ATOMS: atom_id res chain seq x y z
N MET A 1 -12.24 -25.52 -0.64
CA MET A 1 -11.16 -24.58 -1.02
C MET A 1 -11.83 -23.26 -1.40
N THR A 2 -12.13 -22.42 -0.41
CA THR A 2 -12.67 -21.07 -0.66
C THR A 2 -11.52 -20.22 -1.21
N ARG A 3 -11.59 -19.89 -2.51
CA ARG A 3 -10.83 -18.75 -3.04
C ARG A 3 -11.30 -17.54 -2.24
N THR A 4 -10.48 -17.04 -1.33
CA THR A 4 -10.64 -15.71 -0.77
C THR A 4 -10.60 -14.74 -1.93
N GLN A 5 -11.77 -14.38 -2.44
CA GLN A 5 -11.91 -13.38 -3.48
C GLN A 5 -11.49 -12.07 -2.84
N THR A 6 -10.27 -11.61 -3.11
CA THR A 6 -9.74 -10.38 -2.56
C THR A 6 -10.62 -9.24 -3.04
N ALA A 7 -11.43 -8.67 -2.13
CA ALA A 7 -12.37 -7.60 -2.45
C ALA A 7 -11.63 -6.29 -2.79
N ILE A 8 -10.37 -6.17 -2.41
CA ILE A 8 -9.51 -5.02 -2.67
C ILE A 8 -8.28 -5.50 -3.45
N GLN A 9 -8.02 -4.89 -4.60
CA GLN A 9 -6.92 -5.27 -5.49
C GLN A 9 -6.14 -4.03 -5.89
N PHE A 10 -4.81 -4.10 -5.81
CA PHE A 10 -3.88 -3.09 -6.29
C PHE A 10 -2.59 -3.80 -6.73
N ALA A 11 -1.85 -3.20 -7.66
CA ALA A 11 -0.57 -3.73 -8.11
C ALA A 11 0.48 -3.66 -6.98
N SER A 12 1.55 -4.46 -7.03
CA SER A 12 2.67 -4.22 -6.11
C SER A 12 3.41 -2.94 -6.52
N PRO A 13 3.93 -2.14 -5.57
CA PRO A 13 4.78 -1.01 -5.90
C PRO A 13 6.00 -1.49 -6.70
N THR A 14 6.29 -0.81 -7.81
CA THR A 14 7.46 -1.08 -8.65
C THR A 14 8.74 -0.61 -7.98
N ILE A 15 9.89 -0.96 -8.58
CA ILE A 15 11.23 -0.51 -8.14
C ILE A 15 11.21 0.99 -7.86
N VAL A 16 11.57 1.37 -6.63
CA VAL A 16 11.71 2.76 -6.22
C VAL A 16 12.75 3.42 -7.15
N PRO A 17 12.39 4.46 -7.92
CA PRO A 17 13.26 5.05 -8.92
C PRO A 17 14.28 5.98 -8.24
N TYR A 18 15.17 5.42 -7.42
CA TYR A 18 16.22 6.17 -6.77
C TYR A 18 17.33 6.49 -7.77
N GLN A 19 17.44 7.77 -8.17
CA GLN A 19 18.40 8.24 -9.17
C GLN A 19 19.81 8.54 -8.61
N GLY A 20 20.12 8.14 -7.37
CA GLY A 20 21.48 8.28 -6.82
C GLY A 20 21.91 9.73 -6.64
N GLY A 21 21.30 10.45 -5.70
CA GLY A 21 21.77 11.78 -5.28
C GLY A 21 22.49 11.70 -3.94
N CYS A 22 23.66 12.33 -3.78
CA CYS A 22 24.47 12.34 -2.54
C CYS A 22 23.78 12.97 -1.30
N VAL A 23 22.49 13.28 -1.35
CA VAL A 23 21.80 14.15 -0.40
C VAL A 23 20.67 13.44 0.38
N THR A 24 20.06 12.40 -0.19
CA THR A 24 18.93 11.70 0.45
C THR A 24 19.26 10.24 0.65
N GLU A 25 19.14 9.75 1.89
CA GLU A 25 19.33 8.32 2.15
C GLU A 25 18.25 7.51 1.39
N PRO A 26 18.64 6.44 0.66
CA PRO A 26 17.73 5.68 -0.19
C PRO A 26 16.46 5.18 0.53
N ALA A 27 16.60 4.83 1.81
CA ALA A 27 15.51 4.34 2.64
C ALA A 27 14.43 5.40 2.93
N PHE A 28 14.82 6.66 3.21
CA PHE A 28 13.86 7.74 3.45
C PHE A 28 13.17 8.17 2.17
N PHE A 29 13.89 8.19 1.05
CA PHE A 29 13.28 8.42 -0.26
C PHE A 29 12.27 7.32 -0.61
N ALA A 30 12.61 6.06 -0.36
CA ALA A 30 11.72 4.94 -0.58
C ALA A 30 10.46 5.01 0.30
N LEU A 31 10.61 5.40 1.57
CA LEU A 31 9.47 5.59 2.47
C LEU A 31 8.53 6.68 1.94
N ASP A 32 9.05 7.86 1.62
CA ASP A 32 8.25 8.97 1.07
C ASP A 32 7.53 8.56 -0.24
N TYR A 33 8.25 7.89 -1.14
CA TYR A 33 7.66 7.36 -2.37
C TYR A 33 6.53 6.39 -2.07
N LEU A 34 6.71 5.43 -1.15
CA LEU A 34 5.70 4.42 -0.84
C LEU A 34 4.49 4.99 -0.10
N VAL A 35 4.66 6.00 0.74
CA VAL A 35 3.55 6.71 1.40
C VAL A 35 2.68 7.47 0.39
N ASN A 36 3.31 8.02 -0.64
CA ASN A 36 2.63 8.75 -1.71
C ASN A 36 2.32 7.91 -2.95
N TRP A 37 2.62 6.61 -2.93
CA TRP A 37 2.52 5.75 -4.10
C TRP A 37 1.08 5.59 -4.58
N ARG A 38 0.91 5.72 -5.89
CA ARG A 38 -0.38 5.71 -6.59
C ARG A 38 -0.45 4.51 -7.53
N ALA A 39 -1.62 3.89 -7.57
CA ALA A 39 -1.93 2.81 -8.48
C ALA A 39 -3.44 2.71 -8.72
N ASP A 40 -3.81 1.95 -9.73
CA ASP A 40 -5.20 1.54 -9.90
C ASP A 40 -5.59 0.60 -8.76
N VAL A 41 -6.63 0.97 -8.01
CA VAL A 41 -7.16 0.18 -6.90
C VAL A 41 -8.59 -0.22 -7.19
N THR A 42 -8.90 -1.51 -7.19
CA THR A 42 -10.28 -2.00 -7.27
C THR A 42 -10.79 -2.31 -5.88
N VAL A 43 -11.91 -1.71 -5.47
CA VAL A 43 -12.57 -1.95 -4.17
C VAL A 43 -13.99 -2.43 -4.42
N ALA A 44 -14.33 -3.64 -3.99
CA ALA A 44 -15.63 -4.27 -4.21
C ALA A 44 -16.12 -4.21 -5.68
N GLY A 45 -15.19 -4.33 -6.64
CA GLY A 45 -15.47 -4.25 -8.08
C GLY A 45 -15.54 -2.85 -8.67
N VAL A 46 -15.35 -1.79 -7.86
CA VAL A 46 -15.25 -0.40 -8.31
C VAL A 46 -13.79 -0.03 -8.52
N LEU A 47 -13.43 0.42 -9.72
CA LEU A 47 -12.09 0.89 -10.04
C LEU A 47 -11.89 2.33 -9.56
N HIS A 48 -10.83 2.54 -8.77
CA HIS A 48 -10.27 3.84 -8.39
C HIS A 48 -8.96 4.03 -9.16
N PRO A 49 -8.98 4.71 -10.32
CA PRO A 49 -7.80 4.86 -11.16
C PRO A 49 -6.80 5.84 -10.53
N ASP A 50 -5.50 5.54 -10.66
CA ASP A 50 -4.40 6.35 -10.13
C ASP A 50 -4.65 6.83 -8.67
N ALA A 51 -5.16 5.96 -7.81
CA ALA A 51 -5.49 6.33 -6.44
C ALA A 51 -4.26 6.24 -5.52
N PRO A 52 -4.09 7.16 -4.55
CA PRO A 52 -3.05 7.03 -3.54
C PRO A 52 -3.40 5.85 -2.63
N VAL A 53 -2.61 4.78 -2.70
CA VAL A 53 -3.01 3.48 -2.15
C VAL A 53 -3.10 3.51 -0.62
N LEU A 54 -2.08 4.05 0.05
CA LEU A 54 -2.06 4.14 1.51
C LEU A 54 -3.24 4.98 2.04
N PRO A 55 -3.48 6.23 1.57
CA PRO A 55 -4.67 6.99 1.99
C PRO A 55 -6.00 6.30 1.72
N LEU A 56 -6.15 5.61 0.57
CA LEU A 56 -7.37 4.87 0.26
C LEU A 56 -7.58 3.71 1.23
N LEU A 57 -6.53 2.95 1.54
CA LEU A 57 -6.62 1.85 2.52
C LEU A 57 -6.96 2.37 3.93
N LYS A 58 -6.42 3.52 4.35
CA LYS A 58 -6.80 4.17 5.61
C LYS A 58 -8.28 4.54 5.65
N ALA A 59 -8.81 5.08 4.56
CA ALA A 59 -10.23 5.41 4.47
C ALA A 59 -11.11 4.14 4.52
N VAL A 60 -10.70 3.07 3.85
CA VAL A 60 -11.40 1.78 3.86
C VAL A 60 -11.36 1.13 5.25
N LEU A 61 -10.24 1.21 5.98
CA LEU A 61 -10.14 0.72 7.36
C LEU A 61 -11.00 1.53 8.32
N ALA A 62 -11.12 2.84 8.10
CA ALA A 62 -11.94 3.72 8.94
C ALA A 62 -13.44 3.45 8.78
N ASP A 63 -13.92 3.18 7.56
CA ASP A 63 -15.32 2.80 7.30
C ASP A 63 -15.45 1.72 6.21
N PRO A 64 -15.23 0.43 6.54
CA PRO A 64 -15.32 -0.67 5.58
C PRO A 64 -16.69 -0.77 4.91
N GLN A 65 -17.77 -0.39 5.62
CA GLN A 65 -19.14 -0.51 5.14
C GLN A 65 -19.43 0.49 4.03
N GLN A 66 -18.90 1.71 4.11
CA GLN A 66 -18.99 2.70 3.04
C GLN A 66 -18.43 2.16 1.71
N TYR A 67 -17.37 1.34 1.80
CA TYR A 67 -16.70 0.73 0.65
C TYR A 67 -17.24 -0.67 0.28
N ARG A 68 -18.31 -1.12 0.96
CA ARG A 68 -18.93 -2.45 0.75
C ARG A 68 -17.97 -3.62 0.94
N VAL A 69 -17.00 -3.48 1.84
CA VAL A 69 -16.07 -4.55 2.22
C VAL A 69 -16.22 -4.90 3.69
N THR A 70 -15.81 -6.11 4.07
CA THR A 70 -15.78 -6.51 5.48
C THR A 70 -14.54 -5.94 6.17
N PRO A 71 -14.55 -5.77 7.51
CA PRO A 71 -13.35 -5.41 8.26
C PRO A 71 -12.17 -6.37 8.01
N GLU A 72 -12.45 -7.67 7.87
CA GLU A 72 -11.43 -8.68 7.55
C GLU A 72 -10.80 -8.45 6.16
N GLN A 73 -11.58 -8.04 5.17
CA GLN A 73 -11.08 -7.71 3.83
C GLN A 73 -10.24 -6.43 3.85
N ALA A 74 -10.63 -5.44 4.64
CA ALA A 74 -9.86 -4.20 4.82
C ALA A 74 -8.51 -4.47 5.50
N GLU A 75 -8.49 -5.25 6.59
CA GLU A 75 -7.24 -5.65 7.25
C GLU A 75 -6.36 -6.54 6.36
N ALA A 76 -6.95 -7.45 5.58
CA ALA A 76 -6.18 -8.24 4.61
C ALA A 76 -5.50 -7.35 3.55
N ALA A 77 -6.18 -6.29 3.08
CA ALA A 77 -5.60 -5.35 2.14
C ALA A 77 -4.47 -4.51 2.77
N ARG A 78 -4.64 -4.09 4.03
CA ARG A 78 -3.57 -3.46 4.81
C ARG A 78 -2.35 -4.37 4.95
N ALA A 79 -2.56 -5.62 5.34
CA ALA A 79 -1.48 -6.60 5.49
C ALA A 79 -0.75 -6.83 4.16
N GLN A 80 -1.49 -6.97 3.06
CA GLN A 80 -0.91 -7.09 1.72
C GLN A 80 -0.07 -5.87 1.34
N PHE A 81 -0.55 -4.65 1.62
CA PHE A 81 0.21 -3.43 1.36
C PHE A 81 1.50 -3.40 2.19
N LEU A 82 1.42 -3.66 3.50
CA LEU A 82 2.58 -3.66 4.39
C LEU A 82 3.61 -4.72 4.00
N GLU A 83 3.17 -5.87 3.51
CA GLU A 83 4.07 -6.90 2.99
C GLU A 83 4.79 -6.44 1.71
N GLN A 84 4.04 -5.99 0.71
CA GLN A 84 4.60 -5.63 -0.60
C GLN A 84 5.45 -4.35 -0.54
N ALA A 85 4.94 -3.29 0.09
CA ALA A 85 5.65 -2.03 0.26
C ALA A 85 6.81 -2.20 1.27
N GLY A 86 6.63 -3.01 2.31
CA GLY A 86 7.68 -3.35 3.27
C GLY A 86 8.88 -4.01 2.59
N GLN A 87 8.64 -5.00 1.73
CA GLN A 87 9.70 -5.62 0.94
C GLN A 87 10.43 -4.59 0.06
N ALA A 88 9.71 -3.71 -0.62
CA ALA A 88 10.32 -2.66 -1.44
C ALA A 88 11.17 -1.68 -0.61
N LEU A 89 10.72 -1.33 0.60
CA LEU A 89 11.44 -0.45 1.53
C LEU A 89 12.69 -1.12 2.10
N GLU A 90 12.59 -2.39 2.49
CA GLU A 90 13.70 -3.18 3.04
C GLU A 90 14.84 -3.32 2.01
N GLN A 91 14.52 -3.44 0.72
CA GLN A 91 15.53 -3.46 -0.36
C GLN A 91 16.31 -2.14 -0.50
N GLN A 92 15.77 -1.03 0.02
CA GLN A 92 16.43 0.28 0.04
C GLN A 92 17.09 0.58 1.40
N GLY A 93 17.14 -0.39 2.31
CA GLY A 93 17.72 -0.24 3.66
C GLY A 93 16.76 0.33 4.70
N GLY A 94 15.47 0.43 4.39
CA GLY A 94 14.45 0.86 5.35
C GLY A 94 13.87 -0.29 6.18
N GLN A 95 12.86 0.02 6.99
CA GLN A 95 12.20 -0.96 7.86
C GLN A 95 10.68 -0.91 7.68
N ARG A 96 10.04 -2.09 7.61
CA ARG A 96 8.58 -2.22 7.52
C ARG A 96 7.83 -1.47 8.62
N ALA A 97 8.39 -1.46 9.84
CA ALA A 97 7.85 -0.74 10.98
C ALA A 97 7.66 0.77 10.74
N TRP A 98 8.37 1.35 9.77
CA TRP A 98 8.17 2.75 9.40
C TRP A 98 6.86 2.94 8.63
N LEU A 99 6.53 2.04 7.69
CA LEU A 99 5.24 2.05 6.98
C LEU A 99 4.07 1.70 7.90
N GLU A 100 4.28 0.80 8.87
CA GLU A 100 3.25 0.44 9.85
C GLU A 100 2.78 1.65 10.68
N ARG A 101 3.67 2.62 10.93
CA ARG A 101 3.37 3.85 11.67
C ARG A 101 2.55 4.86 10.87
N GLU A 102 2.47 4.70 9.55
CA GLU A 102 1.74 5.61 8.66
C GLU A 102 0.25 5.27 8.57
N PHE A 103 -0.18 4.12 9.09
CA PHE A 103 -1.58 3.69 9.14
C PHE A 103 -2.34 4.35 10.29
#